data_AF-A0A4P6VPW9-F1
#
_entry.id   AF-A0A4P6VPW9-F1
#
_cell.length_a   1.000
_cell.length_b   1.000
_cell.length_c   1.000
_cell.angle_alpha   90.00
_cell.angle_beta   90.00
_cell.angle_gamma   90.00
#
_symmetry.space_group_name_H-M   'P 1'
#
loop_
_entity.id
_entity.type
_entity.pdbx_description
1 polymer ?
#
loop_
_entity_poly.entity_id
_entity_poly.type
_entity_poly.pdbx_seq_one_letter_code
_entity_poly.pdbx_strand_id
1 'polypeptide(L)'
;MRLTLIALIAMSAFPALAAPQYSQSECQKLNAKRLEVQKQLRQPYTAEQGKQLQKQQRELLKLLQLHCKLPIKDPPPVIAVALLRPALR
;
A
#
# COMPACT_ATOMS: atom_id res chain seq x y z
N MET A 1 6.44 48.54 12.92
CA MET A 1 7.00 47.31 12.29
C MET A 1 6.81 46.02 13.11
N ARG A 2 5.93 45.99 14.14
CA ARG A 2 5.64 44.76 14.91
C ARG A 2 4.36 44.04 14.45
N LEU A 3 3.41 44.77 13.87
CA LEU A 3 2.13 44.24 13.39
C LEU A 3 2.26 43.35 12.14
N THR A 4 3.29 43.55 11.33
CA THR A 4 3.53 42.77 10.10
C THR A 4 4.02 41.34 10.38
N LEU A 5 4.69 41.12 11.51
CA LEU A 5 5.21 39.80 11.89
C LEU A 5 4.11 38.84 12.37
N ILE A 6 3.05 39.38 12.99
CA ILE A 6 1.93 38.58 13.52
C ILE A 6 1.07 38.04 12.37
N ALA A 7 0.91 38.80 11.29
CA ALA A 7 0.16 38.38 10.12
C ALA A 7 0.82 37.21 9.37
N LEU A 8 2.16 37.12 9.36
CA LEU A 8 2.87 36.03 8.69
C LEU A 8 2.73 34.68 9.40
N ILE A 9 2.65 34.68 10.74
CA ILE A 9 2.57 33.45 11.55
C ILE A 9 1.14 32.85 11.48
N ALA A 10 0.13 33.69 11.24
CA ALA A 10 -1.26 33.23 11.10
C ALA A 10 -1.51 32.42 9.81
N MET A 11 -0.67 32.56 8.78
CA MET A 11 -0.87 31.87 7.49
C MET A 11 -0.27 30.45 7.44
N SER A 12 0.55 30.04 8.42
CA SER A 12 1.16 28.69 8.44
C SER A 12 0.33 27.62 9.15
N ALA A 13 -0.84 27.96 9.67
CA ALA A 13 -1.70 27.04 10.43
C ALA A 13 -2.82 26.44 9.56
N PHE A 14 -2.52 26.04 8.33
CA PHE A 14 -3.36 25.10 7.62
C PHE A 14 -2.79 23.70 7.88
N PRO A 15 -3.36 22.91 8.80
CA PRO A 15 -3.08 21.48 8.78
C PRO A 15 -3.64 21.00 7.46
N ALA A 16 -2.75 20.77 6.49
CA ALA A 16 -3.12 20.03 5.29
C ALA A 16 -3.83 18.78 5.80
N LEU A 17 -5.13 18.67 5.51
CA LEU A 17 -5.93 17.47 5.74
C LEU A 17 -5.36 16.39 4.84
N ALA A 18 -4.20 15.85 5.23
CA ALA A 18 -3.59 14.71 4.61
C ALA A 18 -4.60 13.59 4.81
N ALA A 19 -5.15 13.08 3.70
CA ALA A 19 -5.88 11.82 3.73
C ALA A 19 -5.04 10.82 4.54
N PRO A 20 -5.65 10.07 5.48
CA PRO A 20 -4.91 9.22 6.41
C PRO A 20 -4.00 8.31 5.59
N GLN A 21 -2.69 8.60 5.64
CA GLN A 21 -1.69 7.80 4.98
C GLN A 21 -1.54 6.54 5.82
N TYR A 22 -1.63 5.39 5.17
CA TYR A 22 -1.40 4.13 5.86
C TYR A 22 0.07 4.05 6.27
N SER A 23 0.31 3.43 7.43
CA SER A 23 1.67 3.12 7.85
C SER A 23 2.34 2.23 6.81
N GLN A 24 3.68 2.25 6.77
CA GLN A 24 4.44 1.42 5.85
C GLN A 24 4.07 -0.07 5.99
N SER A 25 3.84 -0.54 7.22
CA SER A 25 3.45 -1.92 7.51
C SER A 25 2.09 -2.29 6.91
N GLU A 26 1.13 -1.38 6.91
CA GLU A 26 -0.20 -1.58 6.34
C GLU A 26 -0.13 -1.61 4.82
N CYS A 27 0.65 -0.71 4.22
CA CYS A 27 0.92 -0.72 2.78
C CYS A 27 1.59 -2.03 2.33
N GLN A 28 2.55 -2.55 3.11
CA GLN A 28 3.18 -3.85 2.86
C GLN A 28 2.17 -5.00 2.94
N LYS A 29 1.31 -5.02 3.96
CA LYS A 29 0.24 -6.03 4.10
C LYS A 29 -0.73 -5.99 2.92
N LEU A 30 -1.15 -4.80 2.48
CA LEU A 30 -2.03 -4.65 1.31
C LEU A 30 -1.34 -5.09 0.02
N ASN A 31 -0.07 -4.75 -0.16
CA ASN A 31 0.70 -5.20 -1.31
C ASN A 31 0.90 -6.72 -1.32
N ALA A 32 1.15 -7.34 -0.16
CA ALA A 32 1.24 -8.80 -0.03
C ALA A 32 -0.08 -9.48 -0.42
N LYS A 33 -1.22 -8.97 0.07
CA LYS A 33 -2.56 -9.45 -0.33
C LYS A 33 -2.79 -9.30 -1.84
N ARG A 34 -2.37 -8.18 -2.44
CA ARG A 34 -2.47 -7.97 -3.89
C ARG A 34 -1.69 -9.04 -4.66
N LEU A 35 -0.48 -9.35 -4.22
CA LEU A 35 0.35 -10.39 -4.84
C LEU A 35 -0.24 -11.79 -4.67
N GLU A 36 -0.85 -12.07 -3.52
CA GLU A 36 -1.56 -13.34 -3.27
C GLU A 36 -2.76 -13.51 -4.20
N VAL A 37 -3.62 -12.48 -4.32
CA VAL A 37 -4.74 -12.48 -5.27
C VAL A 37 -4.23 -12.64 -6.71
N GLN A 38 -3.12 -12.00 -7.07
CA GLN A 38 -2.51 -12.17 -8.38
C GLN A 38 -2.02 -13.61 -8.62
N LYS A 39 -1.49 -14.29 -7.59
CA LYS A 39 -1.14 -15.71 -7.69
C LYS A 39 -2.38 -16.58 -7.87
N GLN A 40 -3.46 -16.30 -7.15
CA GLN A 40 -4.73 -17.04 -7.29
C GLN A 40 -5.35 -16.85 -8.67
N LEU A 41 -5.28 -15.65 -9.24
CA LEU A 41 -5.72 -15.38 -10.62
C LEU A 41 -4.87 -16.08 -11.71
N ARG A 42 -3.71 -16.65 -11.36
CA ARG A 42 -2.91 -17.48 -12.29
C ARG A 42 -3.24 -18.97 -12.19
N GLN A 43 -4.04 -19.37 -11.21
CA GLN A 43 -4.49 -20.75 -11.02
C GLN A 43 -5.85 -20.95 -11.70
N PRO A 44 -6.24 -22.21 -12.00
CA PRO A 44 -7.60 -22.51 -12.40
C PRO A 44 -8.60 -22.05 -11.34
N TYR A 45 -9.65 -21.35 -11.76
CA TYR A 45 -10.73 -20.86 -10.90
C TYR A 45 -12.07 -21.02 -11.60
N THR A 46 -13.16 -21.09 -10.82
CA THR A 46 -14.51 -21.01 -11.36
C THR A 46 -14.86 -19.59 -11.78
N ALA A 47 -15.87 -19.41 -12.65
CA ALA A 47 -16.28 -18.08 -13.10
C ALA A 47 -16.61 -17.12 -11.94
N GLU A 48 -17.29 -17.61 -10.89
CA GLU A 48 -17.63 -16.82 -9.70
C GLU A 48 -16.40 -16.47 -8.86
N GLN A 49 -15.46 -17.42 -8.68
CA GLN A 49 -14.18 -17.16 -8.04
C GLN A 49 -13.38 -16.11 -8.80
N GLY A 50 -13.33 -16.19 -10.14
CA GLY A 50 -12.66 -15.21 -10.99
C GLY A 50 -13.23 -13.80 -10.81
N LYS A 51 -14.56 -13.65 -10.80
CA LYS A 51 -15.22 -12.34 -10.55
C LYS A 51 -14.85 -11.77 -9.19
N GLN A 52 -14.86 -12.61 -8.14
CA GLN A 52 -14.51 -12.20 -6.79
C GLN A 52 -13.04 -11.78 -6.67
N LEU A 53 -12.12 -12.57 -7.22
CA LEU A 53 -10.69 -12.28 -7.23
C LEU A 53 -10.37 -10.99 -7.98
N GLN A 54 -11.01 -10.77 -9.14
CA GLN A 54 -10.85 -9.52 -9.89
C GLN A 54 -11.41 -8.31 -9.12
N LYS A 55 -12.54 -8.46 -8.42
CA LYS A 55 -13.09 -7.41 -7.55
C LYS A 55 -12.11 -7.07 -6.43
N GLN A 56 -11.60 -8.08 -5.72
CA GLN A 56 -10.60 -7.92 -4.66
C GLN A 56 -9.32 -7.26 -5.17
N GLN A 57 -8.83 -7.64 -6.36
CA GLN A 57 -7.65 -7.03 -6.96
C GLN A 57 -7.85 -5.53 -7.22
N ARG A 58 -9.01 -5.13 -7.76
CA ARG A 58 -9.33 -3.71 -8.01
C ARG A 58 -9.41 -2.91 -6.71
N GLU A 59 -10.05 -3.47 -5.68
CA GLU A 59 -10.18 -2.83 -4.37
C GLU A 59 -8.81 -2.62 -3.71
N LEU A 60 -7.95 -3.64 -3.71
CA LEU A 60 -6.59 -3.55 -3.17
C LEU A 60 -5.75 -2.50 -3.92
N LEU A 61 -5.87 -2.43 -5.25
CA LEU A 61 -5.15 -1.46 -6.06
C LEU A 61 -5.62 -0.02 -5.77
N LYS A 62 -6.94 0.18 -5.60
CA LYS A 62 -7.51 1.47 -5.20
C LYS A 62 -7.02 1.91 -3.82
N LEU A 63 -6.99 1.00 -2.84
CA LEU A 63 -6.49 1.30 -1.50
C LEU A 63 -5.01 1.68 -1.52
N LEU A 64 -4.18 0.95 -2.27
CA LEU A 64 -2.76 1.26 -2.43
C LEU A 64 -2.56 2.64 -3.08
N GLN A 65 -3.30 2.97 -4.13
CA GLN A 65 -3.19 4.28 -4.80
C GLN A 65 -3.62 5.45 -3.92
N LEU A 66 -4.67 5.26 -3.11
CA LEU A 66 -5.21 6.31 -2.25
C LEU A 66 -4.34 6.55 -1.01
N HIS A 67 -3.84 5.49 -0.38
CA HIS A 67 -3.24 5.56 0.95
C HIS A 67 -1.72 5.31 0.99
N CYS A 68 -1.12 4.79 -0.10
CA CYS A 68 0.30 4.41 -0.15
C CYS A 68 1.03 5.17 -1.27
N LYS A 69 1.18 6.50 -1.11
CA LYS A 69 1.79 7.41 -2.11
C LYS A 69 3.33 7.38 -2.19
N LEU A 70 4.02 6.72 -1.26
CA LEU A 70 5.48 6.62 -1.27
C LEU A 70 5.93 5.40 -2.08
N PRO A 71 7.08 5.46 -2.78
CA PRO A 71 7.69 4.29 -3.37
C PRO A 71 7.94 3.30 -2.23
N ILE A 72 7.29 2.14 -2.30
CA ILE A 72 7.57 1.02 -1.41
C ILE A 72 9.03 0.62 -1.72
N LYS A 73 9.98 1.17 -0.97
CA LYS A 73 11.38 0.73 -0.96
C LYS A 73 11.38 -0.69 -0.43
N ASP A 74 11.29 -1.61 -1.39
CA ASP A 74 11.42 -3.05 -1.28
C ASP A 74 10.54 -3.74 -0.21
N PRO A 75 10.00 -4.93 -0.50
CA PRO A 75 9.42 -5.73 0.57
C PRO A 75 10.51 -5.98 1.63
N PRO A 76 10.20 -5.85 2.94
CA PRO A 76 11.14 -6.22 3.97
C PRO A 76 11.51 -7.71 3.81
N PRO A 77 12.74 -8.11 4.16
CA PRO A 77 13.33 -9.41 3.84
C PRO A 77 12.58 -10.63 4.42
N VAL A 78 11.50 -10.43 5.17
CA VAL A 78 10.70 -11.50 5.80
C VAL A 78 10.09 -12.45 4.75
N ILE A 79 9.82 -11.98 3.52
CA ILE A 79 9.30 -12.84 2.43
C ILE A 79 10.44 -13.47 1.61
N ALA A 80 11.62 -12.84 1.55
CA ALA A 80 12.78 -13.39 0.86
C ALA A 80 13.31 -14.66 1.54
N VAL A 81 13.18 -14.76 2.85
CA VAL A 81 13.58 -15.96 3.62
C VAL A 81 12.71 -17.18 3.29
N ALA A 82 11.44 -17.00 2.87
CA ALA A 82 10.58 -18.13 2.49
C ALA A 82 10.89 -18.71 1.10
N LEU A 83 11.68 -18.02 0.27
CA LEU A 83 12.16 -18.52 -1.03
C LEU A 83 13.57 -19.11 -0.98
N LEU A 84 14.29 -18.96 0.13
CA LEU A 84 15.52 -19.69 0.42
C LEU A 84 15.18 -21.06 1.05
N ARG A 85 14.49 -21.91 0.28
CA ARG A 85 14.61 -23.36 0.51
C ARG A 85 16.05 -23.74 0.11
N PRO A 86 16.81 -24.43 0.97
CA PRO A 86 18.13 -24.94 0.59
C PRO A 86 17.92 -26.04 -0.44
N ALA A 87 18.30 -25.76 -1.68
CA ALA A 87 18.48 -26.78 -2.71
C ALA A 87 19.99 -27.07 -2.80
N LEU A 88 20.48 -28.01 -2.00
CA LEU A 88 21.74 -28.78 -2.15
C LEU A 88 21.95 -29.51 -0.80
N ARG A 89 21.50 -30.77 -0.69
CA ARG A 89 22.20 -32.03 -1.03
C ARG A 89 23.35 -32.32 -0.07
#